data_AF-A0A7J3XVK2-F1
#
_entry.id   AF-A0A7J3XVK2-F1
#
_cell.length_a   1.000
_cell.length_b   1.000
_cell.length_c   1.000
_cell.angle_alpha   90.00
_cell.angle_beta   90.00
_cell.angle_gamma   90.00
#
_symmetry.space_group_name_H-M   'P 1'
#
loop_
_entity.id
_entity.type
_entity.pdbx_description
1 polymer ?
#
loop_
_entity_poly.entity_id
_entity_poly.type
_entity_poly.pdbx_seq_one_letter_code
_entity_poly.pdbx_strand_id
1 'polypeptide(L)'
;MKPGSKVYYIRSALGCLAGALCGLLTSSLHGLLPFQAIDAVSVLVAAIAYYLSVLLSRAAGVRAEDLNNPRYLKRGGLFTFILLWLMVWSLVSSLLVPLPWPP
;
A
#
# COMPACT_ATOMS: atom_id res chain seq x y z
N MET A 1 11.91 -8.25 18.54
CA MET A 1 10.74 -7.39 18.27
C MET A 1 9.46 -8.13 18.63
N LYS A 2 8.47 -7.44 19.21
CA LYS A 2 7.14 -8.02 19.49
C LYS A 2 6.46 -8.41 18.16
N PRO A 3 5.72 -9.53 18.11
CA PRO A 3 5.08 -10.03 16.87
C PRO A 3 4.12 -9.00 16.25
N GLY A 4 3.34 -8.29 17.07
CA GLY A 4 2.47 -7.21 16.59
C GLY A 4 3.22 -6.04 15.94
N SER A 5 4.42 -5.71 16.43
CA SER A 5 5.27 -4.68 15.83
C SER A 5 5.80 -5.11 14.46
N LYS A 6 6.18 -6.38 14.29
CA LYS A 6 6.62 -6.90 12.97
C LYS A 6 5.54 -6.71 11.90
N VAL A 7 4.29 -7.07 12.22
CA VAL A 7 3.14 -6.88 11.32
C VAL A 7 2.99 -5.40 10.95
N TYR A 8 3.11 -4.51 11.93
CA TYR A 8 3.01 -3.06 11.71
C TYR A 8 4.12 -2.53 10.79
N TYR A 9 5.38 -2.92 11.01
CA TYR A 9 6.51 -2.48 10.19
C TYR A 9 6.43 -3.02 8.75
N ILE A 10 6.09 -4.31 8.58
CA ILE A 10 5.91 -4.92 7.25
C ILE A 10 4.83 -4.18 6.47
N ARG A 11 3.68 -3.90 7.12
CA ARG A 11 2.58 -3.14 6.50
C ARG A 11 2.97 -1.72 6.18
N SER A 12 3.73 -1.05 7.06
CA SER A 12 4.17 0.32 6.82
C SER A 12 5.13 0.38 5.62
N ALA A 13 6.10 -0.53 5.55
CA ALA A 13 7.02 -0.63 4.43
C ALA A 13 6.29 -0.93 3.11
N LEU A 14 5.35 -1.88 3.11
CA LEU A 14 4.57 -2.22 1.93
C LEU A 14 3.58 -1.12 1.53
N GLY A 15 3.03 -0.37 2.47
CA GLY A 15 2.20 0.80 2.19
C GLY A 15 2.99 1.86 1.43
N CYS A 16 4.20 2.18 1.89
CA CYS A 16 5.09 3.10 1.19
C CYS A 16 5.48 2.58 -0.20
N LEU A 17 5.86 1.30 -0.32
CA LEU A 17 6.21 0.70 -1.61
C LEU A 17 5.03 0.68 -2.59
N ALA A 18 3.84 0.32 -2.12
CA ALA A 18 2.62 0.34 -2.93
C ALA A 18 2.33 1.77 -3.40
N GLY A 19 2.47 2.78 -2.53
CA GLY A 19 2.25 4.18 -2.90
C GLY A 19 3.23 4.66 -3.96
N ALA A 20 4.51 4.33 -3.81
CA ALA A 20 5.53 4.68 -4.80
C ALA A 20 5.27 4.01 -6.15
N LEU A 21 4.92 2.72 -6.15
CA LEU A 21 4.55 1.99 -7.37
C LEU A 21 3.30 2.59 -8.04
N CYS A 22 2.28 2.94 -7.26
CA CYS A 22 1.08 3.59 -7.79
C CYS A 22 1.40 4.95 -8.42
N GLY A 23 2.26 5.77 -7.79
CA GLY A 23 2.65 7.07 -8.35
C GLY A 23 3.47 6.94 -9.65
N LEU A 24 4.38 5.98 -9.71
CA LEU A 24 5.12 5.66 -10.94
C LEU A 24 4.19 5.14 -12.04
N LEU A 25 3.21 4.31 -11.68
CA LEU A 25 2.20 3.81 -12.60
C LEU A 25 1.33 4.96 -13.14
N THR A 26 0.87 5.86 -12.26
CA THR A 26 0.12 7.07 -12.65
C THR A 26 0.91 7.91 -13.64
N SER A 27 2.21 8.13 -13.38
CA SER A 27 3.07 8.88 -14.30
C SER A 27 3.27 8.17 -15.64
N SER A 28 3.35 6.83 -15.66
CA SER A 28 3.63 6.04 -16.87
C SER A 28 2.40 5.86 -17.76
N LEU A 29 1.21 5.81 -17.15
CA LEU A 29 -0.07 5.65 -17.84
C LEU A 29 -0.75 6.98 -18.14
N HIS A 30 -0.16 8.09 -17.68
CA HIS A 30 -0.63 9.43 -17.99
C HIS A 30 -0.68 9.63 -19.50
N GLY A 31 -1.86 10.01 -20.00
CA GLY A 31 -2.12 10.26 -21.43
C GLY A 31 -2.53 9.01 -22.23
N LEU A 32 -2.38 7.81 -21.65
CA LEU A 32 -2.81 6.55 -22.27
C LEU A 32 -4.18 6.08 -21.78
N LEU A 33 -4.50 6.35 -20.51
CA LEU A 33 -5.73 5.88 -19.87
C LEU A 33 -6.46 7.02 -19.15
N PRO A 34 -7.80 6.94 -19.03
CA PRO A 34 -8.56 7.88 -18.22
C PRO A 34 -8.19 7.72 -16.74
N PHE A 35 -8.27 8.82 -15.99
CA PHE A 35 -7.89 8.87 -14.57
C PHE A 35 -8.58 7.79 -13.72
N GLN A 36 -9.87 7.55 -13.97
CA GLN A 36 -10.67 6.53 -13.28
C GLN A 36 -10.10 5.11 -13.46
N ALA A 37 -9.53 4.80 -14.63
CA ALA A 37 -8.91 3.51 -14.87
C ALA A 37 -7.56 3.40 -14.14
N ILE A 38 -6.77 4.48 -14.11
CA ILE A 38 -5.51 4.53 -13.35
C ILE A 38 -5.78 4.34 -11.85
N ASP A 39 -6.79 5.01 -11.30
CA ASP A 39 -7.19 4.87 -9.90
C ASP A 39 -7.62 3.44 -9.57
N ALA A 40 -8.45 2.83 -10.43
CA ALA A 40 -8.90 1.46 -10.23
C ALA A 40 -7.71 0.47 -10.22
N VAL A 41 -6.73 0.66 -11.11
CA VAL A 41 -5.51 -0.15 -11.13
C VAL A 41 -4.66 0.09 -9.87
N SER A 42 -4.50 1.34 -9.43
CA SER A 42 -3.78 1.66 -8.19
C SER A 42 -4.43 1.04 -6.95
N VAL A 43 -5.76 1.04 -6.87
CA VAL A 43 -6.51 0.36 -5.80
C VAL A 43 -6.25 -1.16 -5.85
N LEU A 44 -6.25 -1.76 -7.04
CA LEU A 44 -5.96 -3.19 -7.21
C LEU A 44 -4.53 -3.52 -6.76
N VAL A 45 -3.54 -2.72 -7.15
CA VAL A 45 -2.14 -2.87 -6.73
C VAL A 45 -2.01 -2.76 -5.20
N ALA A 46 -2.67 -1.77 -4.59
CA ALA A 46 -2.68 -1.61 -3.13
C ALA A 46 -3.33 -2.80 -2.41
N ALA A 47 -4.42 -3.34 -2.95
CA ALA A 47 -5.08 -4.53 -2.40
C ALA A 47 -4.18 -5.77 -2.46
N ILE A 48 -3.46 -5.97 -3.58
CA ILE A 48 -2.49 -7.07 -3.74
C ILE A 48 -1.33 -6.88 -2.76
N ALA A 49 -0.76 -5.68 -2.65
CA ALA A 49 0.32 -5.37 -1.71
C ALA A 49 -0.12 -5.59 -0.25
N TYR A 50 -1.35 -5.24 0.08
CA TYR A 50 -1.91 -5.52 1.40
C TYR A 50 -2.04 -7.02 1.67
N TYR A 51 -2.50 -7.80 0.70
CA TYR A 51 -2.56 -9.26 0.82
C TYR A 51 -1.17 -9.87 1.02
N LEU A 52 -0.18 -9.40 0.24
CA LEU A 52 1.22 -9.79 0.40
C LEU A 52 1.75 -9.44 1.80
N SER A 53 1.32 -8.34 2.41
CA SER A 53 1.71 -7.98 3.78
C SER A 53 1.31 -9.03 4.82
N VAL A 54 0.15 -9.68 4.61
CA VAL A 54 -0.35 -10.76 5.47
C VAL A 54 0.48 -12.02 5.27
N LEU A 55 0.80 -12.36 4.01
CA LEU A 55 1.65 -13.50 3.68
C LEU A 55 3.08 -13.34 4.21
N LEU A 56 3.69 -12.16 4.01
CA LEU A 56 5.01 -11.83 4.51
C LEU A 56 5.07 -11.84 6.03
N SER A 57 4.02 -11.37 6.71
CA SER A 57 3.93 -11.46 8.17
C SER A 57 3.95 -12.91 8.65
N ARG A 58 3.24 -13.81 7.95
CA ARG A 58 3.27 -15.26 8.23
C ARG A 58 4.63 -15.89 7.93
N ALA A 59 5.24 -15.52 6.80
CA ALA A 59 6.57 -15.99 6.41
C ALA A 59 7.67 -15.52 7.40
N ALA A 60 7.49 -14.34 8.01
CA ALA A 60 8.35 -13.83 9.08
C ALA A 60 8.12 -14.51 10.45
N GLY A 61 7.37 -15.61 10.48
CA GLY A 61 7.12 -16.45 11.65
C GLY A 61 6.08 -15.90 12.62
N VAL A 62 5.27 -14.90 12.24
CA VAL A 62 4.19 -14.39 13.11
C VAL A 62 2.99 -15.33 13.00
N ARG A 63 2.69 -16.06 14.07
CA ARG A 63 1.46 -16.86 14.17
C ARG A 63 0.33 -16.02 14.76
N ALA A 64 -0.90 -16.42 14.49
CA ALA A 64 -2.08 -15.74 15.03
C ALA A 64 -2.17 -15.88 16.56
N GLU A 65 -1.62 -16.97 17.09
CA GLU A 65 -1.54 -17.31 18.53
C GLU A 65 -0.59 -16.38 19.30
N ASP A 66 0.46 -15.87 18.63
CA ASP A 66 1.46 -14.98 19.23
C ASP A 66 0.94 -13.55 19.44
N LEU A 67 -0.27 -13.25 18.94
CA LEU A 67 -0.89 -11.94 18.99
C LEU A 67 -1.99 -11.95 20.06
N ASN A 68 -2.06 -10.88 20.86
CA ASN A 68 -3.16 -10.67 21.83
C ASN A 68 -4.55 -10.80 21.19
N ASN A 69 -4.67 -10.55 19.89
CA ASN A 69 -5.88 -10.80 19.13
C ASN A 69 -5.53 -11.45 17.78
N PRO A 70 -6.02 -12.67 17.47
CA PRO A 70 -5.69 -13.37 16.22
C PRO A 70 -6.19 -12.63 14.98
N ARG A 71 -7.26 -11.80 15.11
CA ARG A 71 -7.76 -10.95 14.03
C ARG A 71 -6.77 -9.83 13.67
N TYR A 72 -5.83 -9.50 14.56
CA TYR A 72 -4.82 -8.47 14.33
C TYR A 72 -3.90 -8.83 13.16
N LEU A 73 -3.61 -10.12 12.94
CA LEU A 73 -2.80 -10.54 11.79
C LEU A 73 -3.43 -10.14 10.44
N LYS A 74 -4.76 -10.13 10.37
CA LYS A 74 -5.52 -9.77 9.16
C LYS A 74 -5.92 -8.30 9.11
N ARG A 75 -6.29 -7.67 10.24
CA ARG A 75 -6.84 -6.29 10.27
C ARG A 75 -5.91 -5.25 10.92
N GLY A 76 -4.93 -5.68 11.70
CA GLY A 76 -4.10 -4.80 12.53
C GLY A 76 -3.12 -3.95 11.70
N GLY A 77 -3.24 -2.63 11.76
CA GLY A 77 -2.41 -1.73 10.95
C GLY A 77 -2.90 -1.59 9.50
N LEU A 78 -4.13 -1.99 9.18
CA LEU A 78 -4.78 -1.70 7.89
C LEU A 78 -4.83 -0.18 7.63
N PHE A 79 -5.26 0.58 8.64
CA PHE A 79 -5.38 2.04 8.53
C PHE A 79 -4.03 2.70 8.23
N THR A 80 -2.96 2.27 8.92
CA THR A 80 -1.59 2.73 8.67
C THR A 80 -1.14 2.44 7.25
N PHE A 81 -1.40 1.22 6.75
CA PHE A 81 -1.09 0.85 5.37
C PHE A 81 -1.80 1.79 4.38
N ILE A 82 -3.11 2.01 4.56
CA ILE A 82 -3.91 2.86 3.67
C ILE A 82 -3.39 4.30 3.69
N LEU A 83 -3.14 4.87 4.88
CA LEU A 83 -2.64 6.23 5.00
C LEU A 83 -1.29 6.41 4.33
N LEU A 84 -0.35 5.50 4.56
CA LEU A 84 0.98 5.57 3.94
C LEU A 84 0.91 5.39 2.44
N TRP A 85 0.10 4.44 1.97
CA TRP A 85 -0.15 4.23 0.54
C TRP A 85 -0.67 5.51 -0.12
N LEU A 86 -1.75 6.11 0.42
CA LEU A 86 -2.35 7.33 -0.12
C LEU A 86 -1.36 8.50 -0.07
N MET A 87 -0.70 8.72 1.07
CA MET A 87 0.27 9.81 1.19
C MET A 87 1.41 9.71 0.19
N VAL A 88 2.03 8.53 0.08
CA VAL A 88 3.16 8.34 -0.84
C VAL A 88 2.71 8.39 -2.29
N TRP A 89 1.54 7.81 -2.61
CA TRP A 89 0.99 7.90 -3.95
C TRP A 89 0.72 9.36 -4.35
N SER A 90 0.02 10.13 -3.51
CA SER A 90 -0.24 11.55 -3.77
C SER A 90 1.06 12.35 -3.93
N LEU A 91 2.04 12.12 -3.06
CA LEU A 91 3.33 12.80 -3.13
C LEU A 91 4.07 12.48 -4.44
N VAL A 92 4.22 11.20 -4.78
CA VAL A 92 4.96 10.77 -5.98
C VAL A 92 4.23 11.22 -7.25
N SER A 93 2.91 11.06 -7.32
CA SER A 93 2.13 11.53 -8.48
C SER A 93 2.25 13.04 -8.68
N SER A 94 2.24 13.82 -7.59
CA SER A 94 2.38 15.29 -7.67
C SER A 94 3.77 15.73 -8.11
N LEU A 95 4.82 14.98 -7.73
CA LEU A 95 6.19 15.28 -8.11
C LEU A 95 6.50 14.87 -9.55
N LEU A 96 5.96 13.75 -10.01
CA LEU A 96 6.27 13.18 -11.31
C LEU A 96 5.40 13.73 -12.43
N VAL A 97 4.18 14.19 -12.10
CA VAL A 97 3.27 14.70 -13.13
C VAL A 97 2.94 16.17 -12.93
N PRO A 98 3.50 17.06 -13.77
CA PRO A 98 3.30 18.50 -13.62
C PRO A 98 1.84 18.90 -13.92
N LEU A 99 1.30 19.81 -13.11
CA LEU A 99 0.07 20.55 -13.41
C LEU A 99 0.37 21.67 -14.43
N PRO A 100 -0.59 22.07 -15.30
CA PRO A 100 -1.97 21.61 -15.38
C PRO A 100 -2.12 20.43 -16.35
N TRP A 101 -2.95 19.47 -15.95
CA TRP A 101 -3.39 18.39 -16.82
C TRP A 101 -4.53 18.90 -17.71
N PRO A 102 -4.59 18.53 -19.00
CA PRO A 102 -5.79 18.75 -19.79
C PRO A 102 -6.96 17.92 -19.22
N PRO A 103 -8.20 18.45 -19.29
CA PRO A 103 -9.40 17.80 -18.77
C PRO A 103 -9.73 16.47 -19.46
#